data_AF-A0A5U7S4I2-F1
#
_entry.id   AF-A0A5U7S4I2-F1
#
_cell.length_a   1.000
_cell.length_b   1.000
_cell.length_c   1.000
_cell.angle_alpha   90.00
_cell.angle_beta   90.00
_cell.angle_gamma   90.00
#
_symmetry.space_group_name_H-M   'P 1'
#
loop_
_entity.id
_entity.type
_entity.pdbx_description
1 polymer ?
#
loop_
_entity_poly.entity_id
_entity_poly.type
_entity_poly.pdbx_seq_one_letter_code
_entity_poly.pdbx_strand_id
1 'polypeptide(L)'
;GYWECGDLTLGKALGLYPDEVILRGLYEDRERAKQGLLDALHKYGCLPKRAGHKASLMSMTPTLNRGLQRYIADSNSGLLGLQPEDWLDMADPVNVPGTSDQYKNWRRKLTATLEQMFADEGVNKLIKDLDKRRKAAAKKK
;
A
#
# COMPACT_ATOMS: atom_id res chain seq x y z
N GLY A 1 -1.34 2.53 7.36
CA GLY A 1 -0.15 1.93 6.74
C GLY A 1 0.80 3.00 6.20
N TYR A 2 1.44 2.74 5.05
CA TYR A 2 2.44 3.64 4.45
C TYR A 2 1.89 5.03 4.10
N TRP A 3 0.68 5.09 3.51
CA TRP A 3 0.10 6.33 3.00
C TRP A 3 -0.32 7.30 4.12
N GLU A 4 -0.81 6.78 5.24
CA GLU A 4 -1.10 7.56 6.46
C GLU A 4 0.13 7.80 7.35
N CYS A 5 1.34 7.43 6.91
CA CYS A 5 2.56 7.51 7.73
C CYS A 5 2.45 6.74 9.07
N GLY A 6 1.61 5.70 9.12
CA GLY A 6 1.28 4.99 10.35
C GLY A 6 2.48 4.26 10.95
N ASP A 7 3.44 3.84 10.13
CA ASP A 7 4.72 3.26 10.56
C ASP A 7 5.60 4.26 11.31
N LEU A 8 5.60 5.54 10.91
CA LEU A 8 6.36 6.60 11.60
C LEU A 8 5.72 6.93 12.94
N THR A 9 4.39 7.11 12.95
CA THR A 9 3.62 7.40 14.17
C THR A 9 3.72 6.25 15.17
N LEU A 10 3.55 5.01 14.71
CA LEU A 10 3.69 3.81 15.54
C LEU A 10 5.14 3.66 16.02
N GLY A 11 6.13 3.80 15.15
CA GLY A 11 7.54 3.71 15.52
C GLY A 11 7.92 4.73 16.59
N LYS A 12 7.38 5.96 16.52
CA LYS A 12 7.57 6.97 17.55
C LYS A 12 6.96 6.54 18.89
N ALA A 13 5.72 6.06 18.87
CA ALA A 13 5.03 5.57 20.07
C ALA A 13 5.75 4.39 20.73
N LEU A 14 6.47 3.57 19.95
CA LEU A 14 7.27 2.44 20.43
C LEU A 14 8.71 2.81 20.80
N GLY A 15 9.10 4.09 20.69
CA GLY A 15 10.43 4.58 21.04
C GLY A 15 11.52 4.36 19.98
N LEU A 16 11.16 4.00 18.74
CA LEU A 16 12.11 3.74 17.66
C LEU A 16 12.72 5.02 17.06
N TYR A 17 12.06 6.16 17.23
CA TYR A 17 12.50 7.46 16.74
C TYR A 17 12.70 8.45 17.89
N PRO A 18 13.78 8.31 18.68
CA PRO A 18 14.04 9.20 19.81
C PRO A 18 14.41 10.62 19.36
N ASP A 19 15.02 10.77 18.18
CA ASP A 19 15.41 12.06 17.60
C ASP A 19 14.27 12.67 16.75
N GLU A 20 13.74 13.81 17.21
CA GLU A 20 12.65 14.54 16.54
C GLU A 20 13.07 15.19 15.22
N VAL A 21 14.34 15.58 15.07
CA VAL A 21 14.84 16.18 13.83
C VAL A 21 14.87 15.13 12.73
N ILE A 22 15.36 13.93 13.06
CA ILE A 22 15.34 12.78 12.14
C ILE A 22 13.90 12.39 11.82
N LEU A 23 13.03 12.27 12.83
CA LEU A 23 11.64 11.89 12.61
C LEU A 23 10.90 12.88 11.68
N ARG A 24 11.09 14.19 11.88
CA ARG A 24 10.53 15.21 10.99
C ARG A 24 11.02 15.03 9.56
N GLY A 25 12.32 14.78 9.36
CA GLY A 25 12.89 14.48 8.05
C GLY A 25 12.22 13.28 7.37
N LEU A 26 11.94 12.21 8.11
CA LEU A 26 11.24 11.03 7.59
C LEU A 26 9.80 11.34 7.13
N TYR A 27 9.07 12.19 7.85
CA TYR A 27 7.73 12.64 7.40
C TYR A 27 7.82 13.46 6.12
N GLU A 28 8.79 14.37 6.02
CA GLU A 28 9.00 15.18 4.82
C GLU A 28 9.38 14.32 3.60
N ASP A 29 10.28 13.34 3.78
CA ASP A 29 10.62 12.36 2.75
C ASP A 29 9.41 11.53 2.34
N ARG A 30 8.57 11.13 3.30
CA ARG A 30 7.35 10.37 3.03
C ARG A 30 6.37 11.16 2.18
N GLU A 31 6.15 12.44 2.46
CA GLU A 31 5.25 13.29 1.66
C GLU A 31 5.78 13.49 0.23
N ARG A 32 7.10 13.71 0.07
CA ARG A 32 7.73 13.77 -1.26
C ARG A 32 7.54 12.47 -2.04
N ALA A 33 7.79 11.33 -1.38
CA ALA A 33 7.64 10.01 -1.99
C ALA A 33 6.18 9.72 -2.39
N LYS A 34 5.21 10.03 -1.51
CA LYS A 34 3.77 9.90 -1.80
C LYS A 34 3.36 10.73 -3.01
N GLN A 35 3.85 11.97 -3.12
CA GLN A 35 3.55 12.82 -4.28
C GLN A 35 4.15 12.24 -5.57
N GLY A 36 5.44 11.88 -5.57
CA GLY A 36 6.08 11.28 -6.74
C GLY A 36 5.43 9.96 -7.18
N LEU A 37 4.98 9.14 -6.22
CA LEU A 37 4.23 7.93 -6.51
C LEU A 37 2.88 8.25 -7.14
N LEU A 38 2.11 9.21 -6.58
CA LEU A 38 0.84 9.64 -7.16
C LEU A 38 1.00 10.14 -8.61
N ASP A 39 2.04 10.92 -8.86
CA ASP A 39 2.36 11.43 -10.19
C ASP A 39 2.65 10.28 -11.17
N ALA A 40 3.41 9.26 -10.72
CA ALA A 40 3.66 8.06 -11.50
C ALA A 40 2.36 7.27 -11.79
N LEU A 41 1.49 7.10 -10.79
CA LEU A 41 0.21 6.42 -10.98
C LEU A 41 -0.66 7.09 -12.05
N HIS A 42 -0.68 8.42 -12.11
CA HIS A 42 -1.36 9.18 -13.16
C HIS A 42 -0.64 9.04 -14.51
N LYS A 43 0.68 9.25 -14.54
CA LYS A 43 1.50 9.20 -15.76
C LYS A 43 1.36 7.87 -16.50
N TYR A 44 1.30 6.76 -15.77
CA TYR A 44 1.21 5.42 -16.35
C TYR A 44 -0.23 4.88 -16.42
N GLY A 45 -1.24 5.71 -16.16
CA GLY A 45 -2.65 5.35 -16.36
C GLY A 45 -3.19 4.32 -15.37
N CYS A 46 -2.63 4.25 -14.17
CA CYS A 46 -3.10 3.36 -13.10
C CYS A 46 -4.32 3.92 -12.38
N LEU A 47 -4.49 5.25 -12.40
CA LEU A 47 -5.62 5.99 -11.82
C LEU A 47 -6.55 6.58 -12.87
N PRO A 48 -7.86 6.75 -12.56
CA PRO A 48 -8.75 7.52 -13.40
C PRO A 48 -8.41 9.01 -13.35
N LYS A 49 -8.65 9.74 -14.45
CA LYS A 49 -8.35 11.18 -14.56
C LYS A 49 -9.00 12.05 -13.47
N ARG A 50 -10.12 11.61 -12.90
CA ARG A 50 -10.84 12.31 -11.81
C ARG A 50 -10.18 12.17 -10.43
N ALA A 51 -9.20 11.28 -10.27
CA ALA A 51 -8.49 11.15 -8.99
C ALA A 51 -7.68 12.42 -8.72
N GLY A 52 -7.54 12.77 -7.44
CA GLY A 52 -6.74 13.93 -7.03
C GLY A 52 -5.28 13.82 -7.47
N HIS A 53 -4.61 14.96 -7.59
CA HIS A 53 -3.20 15.06 -8.02
C HIS A 53 -2.30 15.61 -6.91
N LYS A 54 -2.83 15.85 -5.70
CA LYS A 54 -2.07 16.34 -4.55
C LYS A 54 -2.15 15.32 -3.42
N ALA A 55 -1.08 14.57 -3.21
CA ALA A 55 -1.05 13.42 -2.29
C ALA A 55 -1.36 13.83 -0.85
N SER A 56 -0.91 14.99 -0.41
CA SER A 56 -1.16 15.53 0.93
C SER A 56 -2.65 15.84 1.22
N LEU A 57 -3.50 15.86 0.19
CA LEU A 57 -4.96 16.08 0.31
C LEU A 57 -5.76 14.78 0.10
N MET A 58 -5.09 13.63 0.02
CA MET A 58 -5.71 12.35 -0.26
C MET A 58 -5.44 11.37 0.88
N SER A 59 -6.48 10.79 1.44
CA SER A 59 -6.39 9.58 2.25
C SER A 59 -6.30 8.34 1.36
N MET A 60 -6.01 7.17 1.95
CA MET A 60 -6.20 5.91 1.25
C MET A 60 -7.67 5.77 0.83
N THR A 61 -7.88 5.22 -0.37
CA THR A 61 -9.20 4.91 -0.91
C THR A 61 -9.10 3.63 -1.74
N PRO A 62 -10.21 2.91 -1.99
CA PRO A 62 -10.21 1.75 -2.87
C PRO A 62 -9.70 2.04 -4.30
N THR A 63 -9.81 3.30 -4.75
CA THR A 63 -9.28 3.72 -6.06
C THR A 63 -7.76 3.86 -6.03
N LEU A 64 -7.21 4.48 -4.98
CA LEU A 64 -5.77 4.63 -4.81
C LEU A 64 -5.08 3.28 -4.53
N ASN A 65 -5.65 2.49 -3.62
CA ASN A 65 -5.19 1.14 -3.30
C ASN A 65 -5.07 0.27 -4.57
N ARG A 66 -6.14 0.20 -5.38
CA ARG A 66 -6.10 -0.49 -6.66
C ARG A 66 -5.06 0.13 -7.61
N GLY A 67 -4.96 1.46 -7.68
CA GLY A 67 -3.96 2.15 -8.49
C GLY A 67 -2.52 1.71 -8.18
N LEU A 68 -2.18 1.62 -6.90
CA LEU A 68 -0.87 1.16 -6.43
C LEU A 68 -0.58 -0.28 -6.87
N GLN A 69 -1.54 -1.19 -6.68
CA GLN A 69 -1.38 -2.59 -7.09
C GLN A 69 -1.31 -2.74 -8.62
N ARG A 70 -2.06 -1.91 -9.37
CA ARG A 70 -1.97 -1.88 -10.85
C ARG A 70 -0.58 -1.47 -11.32
N TYR A 71 0.03 -0.49 -10.67
CA TYR A 71 1.35 0.02 -11.06
C TYR A 71 2.41 -1.08 -11.09
N ILE A 72 2.44 -1.92 -10.06
CA ILE A 72 3.34 -3.08 -9.99
C ILE A 72 2.88 -4.24 -10.88
N ALA A 73 1.57 -4.42 -11.09
CA ALA A 73 1.04 -5.42 -12.02
C ALA A 73 1.35 -5.12 -13.49
N ASP A 74 1.41 -3.84 -13.87
CA ASP A 74 1.76 -3.40 -15.22
C ASP A 74 3.28 -3.44 -15.48
N SER A 75 4.09 -3.74 -14.46
CA SER A 75 5.55 -3.80 -14.58
C SER A 75 6.05 -5.00 -15.41
N ASN A 76 7.31 -4.93 -15.85
CA ASN A 76 7.95 -5.98 -16.64
C ASN A 76 8.54 -7.13 -15.80
N SER A 77 8.35 -7.09 -14.47
CA SER A 77 8.86 -8.11 -13.55
C SER A 77 8.37 -9.51 -13.91
N GLY A 78 9.24 -10.50 -13.78
CA GLY A 78 8.92 -11.91 -14.04
C GLY A 78 7.82 -12.43 -13.12
N LEU A 79 7.82 -11.99 -11.85
CA LEU A 79 6.85 -12.36 -10.83
C LEU A 79 6.23 -11.11 -10.19
N LEU A 80 5.02 -11.27 -9.66
CA LEU A 80 4.32 -10.29 -8.83
C LEU A 80 3.86 -11.00 -7.55
N GLY A 81 4.26 -10.48 -6.40
CA GLY A 81 3.71 -10.87 -5.10
C GLY A 81 2.68 -9.85 -4.64
N LEU A 82 1.58 -10.31 -4.03
CA LEU A 82 0.51 -9.48 -3.48
C LEU A 82 0.22 -9.91 -2.04
N GLN A 83 -0.02 -8.93 -1.17
CA GLN A 83 -0.35 -9.17 0.24
C GLN A 83 -1.88 -9.11 0.42
N PRO A 84 -2.53 -10.12 1.02
CA PRO A 84 -3.96 -10.07 1.30
C PRO A 84 -4.38 -8.90 2.20
N GLU A 85 -3.47 -8.39 3.04
CA GLU A 85 -3.67 -7.16 3.81
C GLU A 85 -4.09 -5.98 2.94
N ASP A 86 -3.50 -5.83 1.74
CA ASP A 86 -3.82 -4.73 0.83
C ASP A 86 -5.16 -4.96 0.12
N TRP A 87 -5.60 -6.21 -0.05
CA TRP A 87 -6.95 -6.51 -0.57
C TRP A 87 -8.02 -6.14 0.44
N LEU A 88 -7.69 -6.29 1.74
CA LEU A 88 -8.55 -6.02 2.88
C LEU A 88 -8.37 -4.60 3.46
N ASP A 89 -7.58 -3.75 2.80
CA ASP A 89 -7.28 -2.36 3.18
C ASP A 89 -6.81 -2.21 4.65
N MET A 90 -5.98 -3.14 5.10
CA MET A 90 -5.51 -3.20 6.49
C MET A 90 -4.39 -2.19 6.75
N ALA A 91 -4.53 -1.41 7.83
CA ALA A 91 -3.56 -0.36 8.17
C ALA A 91 -2.35 -0.87 8.99
N ASP A 92 -2.53 -1.91 9.80
CA ASP A 92 -1.59 -2.32 10.84
C ASP A 92 -0.55 -3.34 10.35
N PRO A 93 0.75 -3.14 10.66
CA PRO A 93 1.81 -4.05 10.24
C PRO A 93 1.75 -5.38 10.97
N VAL A 94 2.20 -6.47 10.33
CA VAL A 94 2.38 -7.77 11.02
C VAL A 94 3.61 -7.79 11.91
N ASN A 95 4.61 -6.96 11.58
CA ASN A 95 5.90 -6.90 12.24
C ASN A 95 6.46 -5.48 12.17
N VAL A 96 7.06 -5.02 13.26
CA VAL A 96 7.80 -3.75 13.34
C VAL A 96 9.27 -4.09 13.65
N PRO A 97 10.20 -3.97 12.68
CA PRO A 97 11.62 -4.25 12.92
C PRO A 97 12.20 -3.42 14.07
N GLY A 98 13.10 -4.01 14.84
CA GLY A 98 13.71 -3.35 16.01
C GLY A 98 12.87 -3.41 17.28
N THR A 99 11.81 -4.23 17.31
CA THR A 99 10.97 -4.45 18.50
C THR A 99 10.97 -5.91 18.94
N SER A 100 10.84 -6.12 20.24
CA SER A 100 10.64 -7.39 20.94
C SER A 100 9.24 -7.46 21.55
N ASP A 101 9.05 -6.83 22.70
CA ASP A 101 7.86 -6.81 23.56
C ASP A 101 7.04 -5.54 23.39
N GLN A 102 7.60 -4.51 22.72
CA GLN A 102 6.92 -3.25 22.44
C GLN A 102 5.76 -3.43 21.44
N TYR A 103 5.87 -4.38 20.51
CA TYR A 103 4.82 -4.70 19.54
C TYR A 103 4.52 -6.19 19.49
N LYS A 104 3.26 -6.55 19.25
CA LYS A 104 2.82 -7.95 19.11
C LYS A 104 3.19 -8.50 17.73
N ASN A 105 4.49 -8.56 17.45
CA ASN A 105 5.03 -9.09 16.19
C ASN A 105 4.51 -10.50 15.92
N TRP A 106 4.26 -10.82 14.64
CA TRP A 106 3.86 -12.16 14.16
C TRP A 106 2.52 -12.65 14.71
N ARG A 107 1.66 -11.75 15.20
CA ARG A 107 0.38 -12.10 15.84
C ARG A 107 -0.85 -11.46 15.19
N ARG A 108 -0.68 -10.40 14.40
CA ARG A 108 -1.78 -9.68 13.76
C ARG A 108 -2.43 -10.55 12.66
N LYS A 109 -3.66 -10.99 12.88
CA LYS A 109 -4.44 -11.77 11.92
C LYS A 109 -5.04 -10.90 10.82
N LEU A 110 -5.38 -11.49 9.67
CA LEU A 110 -6.22 -10.83 8.66
C LEU A 110 -7.59 -10.48 9.26
N THR A 111 -8.23 -9.45 8.72
CA THR A 111 -9.53 -8.94 9.20
C THR A 111 -10.74 -9.73 8.69
N ALA A 112 -10.52 -10.67 7.76
CA ALA A 112 -11.55 -11.54 7.20
C ALA A 112 -11.04 -12.98 7.07
N THR A 113 -11.96 -13.95 7.09
CA THR A 113 -11.64 -15.35 6.76
C THR A 113 -11.43 -15.51 5.26
N LEU A 114 -10.90 -16.67 4.84
CA LEU A 114 -10.74 -17.01 3.43
C LEU A 114 -12.09 -17.04 2.69
N GLU A 115 -13.11 -17.64 3.31
CA GLU A 115 -14.45 -17.73 2.75
C GLU A 115 -15.06 -16.35 2.54
N GLN A 116 -14.89 -15.45 3.52
CA GLN A 116 -15.40 -14.09 3.45
C GLN A 116 -14.69 -13.28 2.36
N MET A 117 -13.35 -13.28 2.34
CA MET A 117 -12.60 -12.48 1.36
C MET A 117 -12.82 -12.95 -0.09
N PHE A 118 -13.02 -14.25 -0.32
CA PHE A 118 -13.27 -14.78 -1.66
C PHE A 118 -14.76 -14.78 -2.05
N ALA A 119 -15.67 -14.55 -1.10
CA ALA A 119 -17.06 -14.21 -1.41
C ALA A 119 -17.27 -12.70 -1.67
N ASP A 120 -16.32 -11.84 -1.25
CA ASP A 120 -16.42 -10.39 -1.45
C ASP A 120 -16.24 -10.00 -2.93
N GLU A 121 -17.18 -9.22 -3.46
CA GLU A 121 -17.13 -8.77 -4.85
C GLU A 121 -15.97 -7.81 -5.13
N GLY A 122 -15.59 -6.99 -4.16
CA GLY A 122 -14.52 -6.00 -4.28
C GLY A 122 -13.16 -6.68 -4.47
N VAL A 123 -12.84 -7.66 -3.62
CA VAL A 123 -11.64 -8.49 -3.71
C VAL A 123 -11.60 -9.24 -5.04
N ASN A 124 -12.70 -9.90 -5.44
CA ASN A 124 -12.77 -10.62 -6.70
C ASN A 124 -12.58 -9.70 -7.92
N LYS A 125 -13.18 -8.51 -7.92
CA LYS A 125 -13.00 -7.50 -8.98
C LYS A 125 -11.57 -6.98 -9.04
N LEU A 126 -10.93 -6.75 -7.88
CA LEU A 126 -9.53 -6.34 -7.79
C LEU A 126 -8.61 -7.41 -8.39
N ILE A 127 -8.68 -8.64 -7.91
CA ILE A 127 -7.81 -9.74 -8.38
C ILE A 127 -7.99 -9.97 -9.89
N LYS A 128 -9.24 -9.96 -10.39
CA LYS A 128 -9.53 -10.11 -11.83
C LYS A 128 -8.92 -8.99 -12.68
N ASP A 129 -8.92 -7.75 -12.19
CA ASP A 129 -8.30 -6.61 -12.86
C ASP A 129 -6.77 -6.73 -12.89
N LEU A 130 -6.14 -7.13 -11.78
CA LEU A 130 -4.69 -7.32 -11.70
C LEU A 130 -4.21 -8.50 -12.56
N ASP A 131 -4.94 -9.62 -12.58
CA ASP A 131 -4.65 -10.76 -13.46
C ASP A 131 -4.70 -10.36 -14.95
N LYS A 132 -5.73 -9.58 -15.34
CA LYS A 132 -5.85 -9.07 -16.71
C LYS A 132 -4.64 -8.21 -17.10
N ARG A 133 -4.16 -7.37 -16.19
CA ARG A 133 -2.97 -6.53 -16.41
C ARG A 133 -1.69 -7.34 -16.56
N ARG A 134 -1.46 -8.32 -15.68
CA ARG A 134 -0.32 -9.23 -15.78
C ARG A 134 -0.29 -9.98 -17.12
N LYS A 135 -1.42 -10.50 -17.57
CA LYS A 135 -1.53 -11.17 -18.88
C LYS A 135 -1.30 -10.21 -20.05
N ALA A 136 -1.75 -8.96 -19.95
CA ALA A 136 -1.51 -7.95 -20.96
C ALA A 136 -0.03 -7.51 -21.03
N ALA A 137 0.64 -7.37 -19.88
CA ALA A 137 2.07 -7.03 -19.81
C ALA A 137 2.95 -8.15 -20.40
N ALA A 138 2.61 -9.42 -20.14
CA ALA A 138 3.33 -10.57 -20.68
C ALA A 138 3.26 -10.66 -22.22
N LYS A 139 2.16 -10.20 -22.85
CA LYS A 139 1.98 -10.19 -24.31
C LYS A 139 2.72 -9.07 -25.04
N LYS A 140 3.24 -8.08 -24.31
CA LYS A 140 4.01 -6.96 -24.87
C LYS A 140 5.51 -7.26 -24.98
N LYS A 141 5.95 -8.44 -24.53
CA LYS A 141 7.29 -8.99 -24.75
C LYS A 141 7.33 -9.67 -26.11
#